data_AF-A0A3D5VJ07-F1
#
_entry.id   AF-A0A3D5VJ07-F1
#
_cell.length_a   1.000
_cell.length_b   1.000
_cell.length_c   1.000
_cell.angle_alpha   90.00
_cell.angle_beta   90.00
_cell.angle_gamma   90.00
#
_symmetry.space_group_name_H-M   'P 1'
#
loop_
_entity.id
_entity.type
_entity.pdbx_description
1 polymer ?
#
loop_
_entity_poly.entity_id
_entity_poly.type
_entity_poly.pdbx_seq_one_letter_code
_entity_poly.pdbx_strand_id
1 'polypeptide(L)' 'METVETKDILDVLTKLYPNAACALEHRNPFELLIATILSAQCTDQRVNQITRRLFAEAASPRAMAALGVDGVRELIHG' A
#
# COMPACT_ATOMS: atom_id res chain seq x y z
N MET A 1 7.17 -2.21 -36.16
CA MET A 1 6.77 -3.05 -35.01
C MET A 1 5.51 -3.76 -35.45
N GLU A 2 5.47 -5.09 -35.45
CA GLU A 2 4.20 -5.81 -35.59
C GLU A 2 3.30 -5.43 -34.42
N THR A 3 2.01 -5.26 -34.69
CA THR A 3 1.01 -4.99 -33.67
C THR A 3 0.71 -6.29 -32.93
N VAL A 4 0.81 -6.26 -31.61
CA VAL A 4 0.44 -7.38 -30.74
C VAL A 4 -0.91 -7.05 -30.12
N GLU A 5 -1.82 -8.02 -30.08
CA GLU A 5 -3.13 -7.82 -29.45
C GLU A 5 -2.99 -7.68 -27.94
N THR A 6 -3.80 -6.81 -27.31
CA THR A 6 -3.77 -6.62 -25.85
C THR A 6 -3.96 -7.94 -25.09
N LYS A 7 -4.76 -8.85 -25.63
CA LYS A 7 -4.98 -10.18 -25.06
C LYS A 7 -3.69 -10.99 -24.95
N ASP A 8 -2.85 -10.97 -25.99
CA ASP A 8 -1.61 -11.74 -26.02
C ASP A 8 -0.62 -11.20 -24.98
N ILE A 9 -0.59 -9.88 -24.77
CA ILE A 9 0.20 -9.23 -23.71
C ILE A 9 -0.29 -9.69 -22.32
N LEU A 10 -1.60 -9.68 -22.08
CA LEU A 10 -2.18 -10.11 -20.81
C LEU A 10 -1.93 -11.60 -20.53
N ASP A 11 -1.98 -12.45 -21.55
CA ASP A 11 -1.68 -13.89 -21.43
C ASP A 11 -0.21 -14.12 -21.03
N VAL A 12 0.72 -13.36 -21.59
CA VAL A 12 2.14 -13.40 -21.20
C VAL A 12 2.34 -12.90 -19.76
N LEU A 13 1.73 -11.76 -19.40
CA LEU A 13 1.84 -11.22 -18.04
C LEU A 13 1.25 -12.17 -16.99
N THR A 14 0.12 -12.81 -17.28
CA THR A 14 -0.51 -13.79 -16.38
C THR A 14 0.40 -15.01 -16.18
N LYS A 15 1.09 -15.48 -17.22
CA LYS A 15 2.05 -16.60 -17.12
C LYS A 15 3.33 -16.22 -16.37
N LEU A 16 3.83 -15.00 -16.56
CA LEU A 16 5.06 -14.51 -15.92
C LEU A 16 4.85 -14.16 -14.45
N TYR A 17 3.67 -13.65 -14.09
CA TYR A 17 3.33 -13.18 -12.74
C TYR A 17 2.06 -13.87 -12.21
N PRO A 18 2.03 -15.21 -12.09
CA PRO A 18 0.82 -15.97 -11.76
C PRO A 18 0.25 -15.67 -10.37
N ASN A 19 1.06 -15.08 -9.48
CA ASN A 19 0.69 -14.74 -8.11
C ASN A 19 0.78 -13.22 -7.86
N ALA A 20 0.62 -12.39 -8.91
CA ALA A 20 0.60 -10.94 -8.75
C ALA A 20 -0.51 -10.53 -7.77
N ALA A 21 -0.13 -9.83 -6.71
CA ALA A 21 -1.03 -9.38 -5.65
C ALA A 21 -0.62 -7.98 -5.18
N CYS A 22 -1.45 -7.37 -4.33
CA CYS A 22 -1.11 -6.10 -3.69
C CYS A 22 0.15 -6.27 -2.83
N ALA A 23 1.16 -5.41 -3.03
CA ALA A 23 2.41 -5.43 -2.29
C ALA A 23 2.35 -4.66 -0.95
N LEU A 24 1.28 -3.90 -0.71
CA LEU A 24 1.07 -3.18 0.54
C LEU A 24 0.66 -4.14 1.65
N GLU A 25 1.42 -4.17 2.74
CA GLU A 25 1.13 -4.98 3.93
C GLU A 25 -0.07 -4.40 4.68
N HIS A 26 -1.15 -5.19 4.82
CA HIS A 26 -2.37 -4.79 5.53
C HIS A 26 -3.13 -6.02 6.05
N ARG A 27 -3.88 -5.85 7.13
CA ARG A 27 -4.70 -6.92 7.76
C ARG A 27 -6.21 -6.71 7.59
N ASN A 28 -6.62 -5.50 7.22
CA ASN A 28 -8.02 -5.13 7.09
C ASN A 28 -8.20 -3.97 6.07
N PRO A 29 -9.43 -3.67 5.64
CA PRO A 29 -9.69 -2.61 4.66
C PRO A 29 -9.25 -1.21 5.09
N PHE A 30 -9.27 -0.90 6.41
CA PHE A 30 -8.82 0.39 6.91
C PHE A 30 -7.31 0.56 6.76
N GLU A 31 -6.53 -0.46 7.13
CA GLU A 31 -5.08 -0.46 6.92
C GLU A 31 -4.72 -0.31 5.44
N LEU A 32 -5.43 -1.00 4.54
CA LEU A 32 -5.22 -0.87 3.09
C LEU A 32 -5.53 0.54 2.58
N LEU A 33 -6.62 1.15 3.05
CA LEU A 33 -6.98 2.53 2.71
C LEU A 33 -5.86 3.49 3.09
N ILE A 34 -5.36 3.41 4.32
CA ILE A 34 -4.27 4.28 4.79
C ILE A 34 -2.97 4.01 4.04
N ALA A 35 -2.61 2.74 3.82
CA ALA A 35 -1.41 2.38 3.05
C ALA A 35 -1.48 2.90 1.60
N THR A 36 -2.66 2.86 0.99
CA THR A 36 -2.89 3.38 -0.38
C THR A 36 -2.77 4.90 -0.45
N ILE A 37 -3.23 5.62 0.59
CA ILE A 37 -3.03 7.07 0.69
C ILE A 37 -1.54 7.39 0.79
N LEU A 38 -0.79 6.66 1.62
CA LEU A 38 0.64 6.86 1.83
C LEU A 38 1.51 6.41 0.64
N SER A 39 1.00 5.57 -0.25
CA SER A 39 1.75 5.11 -1.43
C SER A 39 1.87 6.16 -2.52
N ALA A 40 1.14 7.27 -2.42
CA ALA A 40 1.27 8.38 -3.36
C ALA A 40 2.72 8.89 -3.40
N GLN A 41 3.37 8.77 -4.56
CA GLN A 41 4.77 9.17 -4.77
C GLN A 41 5.76 8.49 -3.80
N CYS A 42 5.46 7.27 -3.36
CA CYS A 42 6.29 6.49 -2.45
C CYS A 42 6.42 5.04 -2.94
N THR A 43 7.48 4.33 -2.55
CA THR A 43 7.63 2.91 -2.87
C THR A 43 6.88 2.06 -1.85
N ASP A 44 6.31 0.94 -2.29
CA ASP A 44 5.60 0.00 -1.39
C ASP A 44 6.49 -0.45 -0.22
N GLN A 45 7.79 -0.62 -0.45
CA GLN A 45 8.75 -0.95 0.60
C GLN A 45 8.82 0.12 1.70
N ARG A 46 8.85 1.41 1.33
CA ARG A 46 8.89 2.52 2.29
C ARG A 46 7.54 2.68 2.99
N VAL A 47 6.44 2.51 2.27
CA VAL A 47 5.09 2.49 2.86
C VAL A 47 5.00 1.41 3.93
N ASN A 48 5.39 0.16 3.63
CA ASN A 48 5.34 -0.95 4.58
C ASN A 48 6.22 -0.70 5.82
N GLN A 49 7.37 -0.03 5.68
CA GLN A 49 8.19 0.36 6.84
C GLN A 49 7.47 1.35 7.76
N ILE A 50 6.79 2.34 7.18
CA ILE A 50 6.06 3.37 7.92
C ILE A 50 4.79 2.78 8.55
N THR A 51 4.00 2.04 7.77
CA THR A 51 2.71 1.50 8.21
C THR A 51 2.88 0.45 9.32
N ARG A 52 3.97 -0.33 9.33
CA ARG A 52 4.27 -1.23 10.46
C ARG A 52 4.36 -0.49 11.79
N ARG A 53 4.99 0.69 11.82
CA ARG A 53 5.06 1.54 13.02
C ARG A 53 3.72 2.21 13.31
N LEU A 54 3.11 2.80 12.29
CA LEU A 54 1.82 3.50 12.43
C LEU A 54 0.71 2.58 12.95
N PHE A 55 0.62 1.35 12.43
CA PHE A 55 -0.44 0.40 12.79
C PHE A 55 -0.16 -0.37 14.09
N ALA A 56 1.08 -0.35 14.59
CA ALA A 56 1.37 -0.79 15.95
C ALA A 56 0.70 0.14 16.97
N GLU A 57 0.65 1.44 16.68
CA GLU A 57 0.03 2.46 17.54
C GLU A 57 -1.47 2.68 17.23
N ALA A 58 -1.84 2.67 15.95
CA ALA A 58 -3.16 3.11 15.49
C ALA A 58 -3.71 2.33 14.27
N ALA A 59 -4.10 1.07 14.47
CA ALA A 59 -4.71 0.21 13.44
C ALA A 59 -6.23 0.41 13.22
N SER A 60 -6.87 1.40 13.85
CA SER A 60 -8.31 1.66 13.68
C SER A 60 -8.61 3.15 13.46
N PRO A 61 -9.76 3.50 12.84
CA PRO A 61 -10.14 4.90 12.63
C PRO A 61 -10.15 5.71 13.93
N ARG A 62 -10.67 5.13 15.03
CA ARG A 62 -10.73 5.81 16.33
C ARG A 62 -9.34 6.01 16.93
N ALA A 63 -8.45 5.03 16.84
CA ALA A 63 -7.08 5.16 17.33
C ALA A 63 -6.28 6.19 16.50
N MET A 64 -6.44 6.16 15.17
CA MET A 64 -5.80 7.13 14.27
C MET A 64 -6.26 8.56 14.56
N ALA A 65 -7.58 8.75 14.76
CA ALA A 65 -8.13 10.04 15.14
C ALA A 65 -7.60 10.54 16.50
N ALA A 66 -7.38 9.63 17.46
CA ALA A 66 -6.86 9.96 18.79
C ALA A 66 -5.40 10.43 18.77
N LEU A 67 -4.60 10.03 17.77
CA LEU A 67 -3.24 10.56 17.57
C LEU A 67 -3.24 12.04 17.13
N GLY A 68 -4.34 12.51 16.53
CA GLY A 68 -4.39 13.82 15.90
C GLY A 68 -3.44 13.95 14.70
N VAL A 69 -3.48 15.12 14.07
CA VAL A 69 -2.65 15.37 12.87
C VAL A 69 -1.16 15.33 13.21
N ASP A 70 -0.76 15.88 14.35
CA ASP A 70 0.65 15.96 14.72
C ASP A 70 1.22 14.59 15.11
N GLY A 71 0.47 13.76 15.85
CA GLY A 71 0.91 12.39 16.17
C GLY A 71 1.02 11.51 14.92
N VAL A 72 0.06 11.62 13.98
CA VAL A 72 0.18 10.94 12.69
C VAL A 72 1.40 11.45 11.91
N ARG A 73 1.62 12.78 11.89
CA ARG A 73 2.76 13.41 11.21
C ARG A 73 4.08 12.83 11.69
N GLU A 74 4.28 12.74 13.00
CA GLU A 74 5.52 12.21 13.60
C GLU A 74 5.78 10.74 13.23
N LEU A 75 4.72 9.94 13.10
CA LEU A 75 4.85 8.52 12.75
C LEU A 75 5.10 8.27 11.27
N ILE A 76 4.65 9.18 10.39
CA ILE A 76 4.82 9.05 8.93
C ILE A 76 5.97 9.88 8.37
N HIS A 77 6.58 10.77 9.15
CA HIS A 77 7.79 11.49 8.77
C HIS A 77 9.04 10.66 9.11
N GLY A 78 9.99 10.69 8.18
CA GLY A 78 11.34 10.15 8.36
C GLY A 78 12.13 10.23 7.06
#